data_AF-A0AA91A1L5-F1
#
_entry.id   AF-A0AA91A1L5-F1
#
_cell.length_a   1.000
_cell.length_b   1.000
_cell.length_c   1.000
_cell.angle_alpha   90.00
_cell.angle_beta   90.00
_cell.angle_gamma   90.00
#
_symmetry.space_group_name_H-M   'P 1'
#
loop_
_entity.id
_entity.type
_entity.pdbx_description
1 polymer ?
#
loop_
_entity_poly.entity_id
_entity_poly.type
_entity_poly.pdbx_seq_one_letter_code
_entity_poly.pdbx_strand_id
1 'polypeptide(L)' 'MKKVMKNWRYWLMMVIGFIAFFNLIGMPHNDNPNYWELVIYSKFTAVALAYIDIRLYVWFAKHRKIDELLEYINEDK' A
#
# COMPACT_ATOMS: atom_id res chain seq x y z
N MET A 1 9.51 -3.70 -17.90
CA MET A 1 8.57 -2.55 -17.72
C MET A 1 7.17 -2.73 -18.32
N LYS A 2 6.98 -2.96 -19.64
CA LYS A 2 5.62 -3.00 -20.28
C LYS A 2 4.65 -4.04 -19.67
N LYS A 3 5.14 -5.19 -19.20
CA LYS A 3 4.30 -6.23 -18.57
C LYS A 3 3.88 -5.88 -17.13
N VAL A 4 4.81 -5.36 -16.33
CA VAL A 4 4.54 -4.84 -14.97
C VAL A 4 3.46 -3.76 -15.00
N MET A 5 3.54 -2.81 -15.94
CA MET A 5 2.53 -1.76 -16.14
C MET A 5 1.14 -2.27 -16.55
N LYS A 6 1.04 -3.47 -17.12
CA LYS A 6 -0.22 -4.05 -17.60
C LYS A 6 -0.92 -4.92 -16.56
N ASN A 7 -0.22 -5.31 -15.49
CA ASN A 7 -0.74 -6.23 -14.50
C ASN A 7 -1.40 -5.46 -13.35
N TRP A 8 -2.73 -5.50 -13.31
CA TRP A 8 -3.58 -4.72 -12.39
C TRP A 8 -3.26 -4.94 -10.91
N ARG A 9 -2.62 -6.05 -10.56
CA ARG A 9 -2.23 -6.39 -9.18
C ARG A 9 -1.20 -5.40 -8.62
N TYR A 10 -0.26 -4.95 -9.44
CA TYR A 10 0.73 -3.93 -9.03
C TYR A 10 0.07 -2.58 -8.83
N TRP A 11 -0.85 -2.20 -9.71
CA TRP A 11 -1.63 -0.97 -9.56
C TRP A 11 -2.50 -1.01 -8.30
N LEU A 12 -3.10 -2.15 -7.99
CA LEU A 12 -3.88 -2.31 -6.76
C LEU A 12 -3.01 -2.16 -5.51
N MET A 13 -1.85 -2.82 -5.42
CA MET A 13 -0.92 -2.66 -4.28
C MET A 13 -0.41 -1.22 -4.19
N MET A 14 -0.05 -0.63 -5.32
CA MET A 14 0.40 0.77 -5.37
C MET A 14 -0.68 1.72 -4.83
N VAL A 15 -1.94 1.55 -5.25
CA VAL A 15 -3.06 2.39 -4.76
C VAL A 15 -3.28 2.20 -3.26
N ILE A 16 -3.25 0.95 -2.75
CA ILE A 16 -3.41 0.68 -1.31
C ILE A 16 -2.27 1.32 -0.52
N GLY A 17 -1.02 1.17 -0.98
CA GLY A 17 0.15 1.81 -0.39
C GLY A 17 0.06 3.34 -0.39
N PHE A 18 -0.43 3.94 -1.48
CA PHE A 18 -0.66 5.38 -1.54
C PHE A 18 -1.71 5.86 -0.53
N ILE A 19 -2.86 5.16 -0.43
CA ILE A 19 -3.90 5.50 0.54
C ILE A 19 -3.36 5.37 1.97
N ALA A 20 -2.61 4.29 2.25
CA ALA A 20 -1.96 4.11 3.54
C ALA A 20 -0.99 5.27 3.85
N PHE A 21 -0.19 5.69 2.87
CA PHE A 21 0.72 6.81 3.01
C PHE A 21 -0.01 8.13 3.28
N PHE A 22 -1.06 8.44 2.53
CA PHE A 22 -1.85 9.66 2.76
C PHE A 22 -2.56 9.67 4.11
N ASN A 23 -3.05 8.53 4.59
CA ASN A 23 -3.59 8.43 5.96
C ASN A 23 -2.48 8.58 7.02
N LEU A 24 -1.26 8.13 6.71
CA LEU A 24 -0.12 8.28 7.62
C LEU A 24 0.28 9.75 7.77
N ILE A 25 0.42 10.50 6.67
CA ILE A 25 0.85 11.91 6.69
C ILE A 25 -0.30 12.89 6.90
N GLY A 26 -1.53 12.47 6.59
CA GLY A 26 -2.73 13.28 6.69
C GLY A 26 -3.01 13.69 8.13
N MET A 27 -3.22 14.98 8.33
CA MET A 27 -3.64 15.56 9.59
C MET A 27 -4.96 16.31 9.38
N PRO A 28 -5.95 16.11 10.26
CA PRO A 28 -7.17 16.90 10.25
C PRO A 28 -6.85 18.36 10.63
N HIS A 29 -7.78 19.28 10.35
CA HIS A 29 -7.61 20.68 10.72
C HIS A 29 -7.66 20.84 12.24
N ASN A 30 -6.75 21.64 12.81
CA ASN A 30 -6.60 21.77 14.27
C ASN A 30 -7.86 22.31 14.97
N ASP A 31 -8.70 23.07 14.28
CA ASP A 31 -9.94 23.63 14.81
C ASP A 31 -11.11 22.64 14.83
N ASN A 32 -10.89 21.38 14.41
CA ASN A 32 -11.92 20.37 14.41
C ASN A 32 -12.16 19.84 15.83
N PRO A 33 -13.39 19.87 16.36
CA PRO A 33 -13.69 19.37 17.71
C PRO A 33 -13.29 17.90 17.91
N ASN A 34 -13.25 17.11 16.83
CA ASN A 34 -12.90 15.69 16.87
C ASN A 34 -11.46 15.42 16.37
N TYR A 35 -10.57 16.40 16.47
CA TYR A 35 -9.20 16.32 15.95
C TYR A 35 -8.49 15.02 16.33
N TRP A 36 -8.45 14.71 17.63
CA TRP A 36 -7.73 13.53 18.14
C TRP A 36 -8.33 12.22 17.67
N GLU A 37 -9.67 12.12 17.60
CA GLU A 37 -10.35 10.94 17.07
C GLU A 37 -9.98 10.73 15.60
N LEU A 38 -10.05 11.78 14.78
CA LEU A 38 -9.69 11.73 13.36
C LEU A 38 -8.21 11.38 13.15
N VAL A 39 -7.32 11.89 14.00
CA VAL A 39 -5.88 11.52 13.97
C VAL A 39 -5.72 10.02 14.27
N ILE A 40 -6.35 9.51 15.34
CA ILE A 40 -6.24 8.10 15.73
C ILE A 40 -6.81 7.19 14.63
N TYR A 41 -7.99 7.51 14.10
CA TYR A 41 -8.60 6.78 12.99
C TYR A 41 -7.70 6.77 11.76
N SER A 42 -7.16 7.92 11.37
CA SER A 42 -6.25 8.02 10.23
C SER A 42 -4.99 7.17 10.41
N LYS A 43 -4.37 7.21 11.60
CA LYS A 43 -3.16 6.40 11.88
C LYS A 43 -3.48 4.90 11.96
N PHE A 44 -4.59 4.54 12.57
CA PHE A 44 -5.03 3.16 12.65
C PHE A 44 -5.31 2.57 11.26
N THR A 45 -6.05 3.31 10.42
CA THR A 45 -6.34 2.88 9.05
C THR A 45 -5.08 2.81 8.19
N ALA A 46 -4.10 3.71 8.36
CA ALA A 46 -2.81 3.62 7.68
C ALA A 46 -2.06 2.31 8.01
N VAL A 47 -1.98 1.95 9.31
CA VAL A 47 -1.32 0.71 9.75
C VAL A 47 -2.07 -0.53 9.23
N ALA A 48 -3.40 -0.52 9.30
CA ALA A 48 -4.23 -1.61 8.80
C ALA A 48 -4.07 -1.83 7.29
N LEU A 49 -4.08 -0.74 6.51
CA LEU A 49 -3.88 -0.81 5.05
C LEU A 49 -2.48 -1.28 4.68
N ALA A 50 -1.45 -0.79 5.38
CA ALA A 50 -0.08 -1.26 5.17
C ALA A 50 0.05 -2.77 5.47
N TYR A 51 -0.57 -3.25 6.55
CA TYR A 51 -0.59 -4.68 6.87
C TYR A 51 -1.30 -5.51 5.79
N ILE A 52 -2.45 -5.03 5.30
CA ILE A 52 -3.19 -5.67 4.21
C ILE A 52 -2.33 -5.73 2.95
N ASP A 53 -1.67 -4.63 2.59
CA ASP A 53 -0.84 -4.55 1.39
C ASP A 53 0.34 -5.53 1.44
N ILE A 54 1.05 -5.61 2.57
CA ILE A 54 2.12 -6.59 2.79
C ILE A 54 1.59 -8.02 2.69
N ARG A 55 0.45 -8.32 3.31
CA ARG A 55 -0.14 -9.66 3.25
C ARG A 55 -0.57 -10.01 1.83
N LEU A 56 -1.08 -9.04 1.08
CA LEU A 56 -1.49 -9.19 -0.31
C LEU A 56 -0.29 -9.45 -1.22
N TYR A 57 0.81 -8.73 -1.02
CA TYR A 57 2.09 -8.96 -1.68
C TYR A 57 2.59 -10.38 -1.44
N VAL A 58 2.66 -10.82 -0.17
CA VAL A 58 3.09 -12.18 0.18
C VAL A 58 2.19 -13.24 -0.47
N TRP A 59 0.88 -13.02 -0.47
CA TRP A 59 -0.08 -13.96 -1.08
C TRP A 59 0.12 -14.07 -2.59
N PHE A 60 0.24 -12.94 -3.28
CA PHE A 60 0.46 -12.91 -4.72
C PHE A 60 1.84 -13.46 -5.10
N ALA A 61 2.89 -13.18 -4.31
CA ALA A 61 4.22 -13.75 -4.51
C ALA A 61 4.17 -15.29 -4.37
N LYS A 62 3.51 -15.81 -3.34
CA LYS A 62 3.34 -17.26 -3.13
C LYS A 62 2.58 -17.94 -4.27
N HIS A 63 1.66 -17.24 -4.94
CA HIS A 63 0.88 -17.77 -6.05
C HIS A 63 1.54 -17.53 -7.42
N ARG A 64 2.81 -17.12 -7.47
CA ARG A 64 3.54 -16.78 -8.71
C ARG A 64 2.84 -15.72 -9.57
N LYS A 65 2.04 -14.86 -8.92
CA LYS A 65 1.24 -13.82 -9.57
C LYS A 65 2.02 -12.50 -9.75
N ILE A 66 3.23 -12.44 -9.20
CA ILE A 66 4.17 -11.29 -9.17
C ILE A 66 5.61 -11.74 -9.57
N ASP A 67 5.79 -12.95 -10.10
CA ASP A 67 7.15 -13.47 -10.39
C ASP A 67 7.92 -12.54 -11.33
N GLU A 68 7.24 -11.85 -12.26
CA GLU A 68 7.84 -10.87 -13.17
C GLU A 68 8.58 -9.72 -12.46
N LEU A 69 8.13 -9.30 -11.27
CA LEU A 69 8.79 -8.23 -10.51
C LEU A 69 9.91 -8.76 -9.63
N LEU A 70 9.79 -10.00 -9.13
CA LEU A 70 10.87 -10.68 -8.41
C LEU A 70 12.03 -11.04 -9.33
N GLU A 71 11.73 -11.50 -10.54
CA GLU A 71 12.69 -11.80 -11.59
C GLU A 71 13.42 -10.53 -12.04
N TYR A 72 12.68 -9.43 -12.26
CA TYR A 72 13.29 -8.12 -12.55
C TYR A 72 14.21 -7.60 -11.44
N ILE A 73 13.81 -7.71 -10.17
CA ILE A 73 14.64 -7.29 -9.02
C ILE A 73 15.91 -8.16 -8.89
N ASN A 74 15.84 -9.44 -9.28
CA ASN A 74 16.98 -10.35 -9.23
C ASN A 74 17.88 -10.26 -10.48
N GLU A 75 17.37 -9.87 -11.64
CA GLU A 75 18.18 -9.61 -12.84
C GLU A 75 19.03 -8.33 -12.72
N ASP A 76 18.61 -7.37 -11.90
CA ASP A 76 19.34 -6.12 -11.62
C ASP A 76 20.39 -6.25 -10.48
N LYS A 77 20.65 -7.48 -9.98
CA LYS A 77 21.70 -7.81 -9.00
C LYS A 77 22.85 -8.58 -9.62
#